data_AF-A0AA38X6Q1-F1
#
_entry.id   AF-A0AA38X6Q1-F1
#
_cell.length_a   1.000
_cell.length_b   1.000
_cell.length_c   1.000
_cell.angle_alpha   90.00
_cell.angle_beta   90.00
_cell.angle_gamma   90.00
#
_symmetry.space_group_name_H-M   'P 1'
#
loop_
_entity.id
_entity.type
_entity.pdbx_description
1 polymer ?
#
loop_
_entity_poly.entity_id
_entity_poly.type
_entity_poly.pdbx_seq_one_letter_code
_entity_poly.pdbx_strand_id
1 'polypeptide(L)'
;MHSRLLLAMLFAASAATAAAGATVLSDLNHEHESALHKRSFFADGEKIFLRKRNAHACIMSIVFIVLFPLGAISMHLPLHGVRVTTRIHLPIQILGLVMMIGGMGLGIDIARVDLNFFAKGATIKGHVVIGLLTTSALILFQPAMGLLQHRHFKRTGKKGVFAYIHRWTGRVAICLGWINTGLGFQLVPISLVSTSCLVREYVIMGILGAAWFFLVWWDGYRNHFAKKDKLGAYRLGWNGGIVLTRPQSVGDGSTSDVKLEHSSSPRTSATTDQRHT
;
A
#
# COMPACT_ATOMS: atom_id res chain seq x y z
N MET A 1 9.14 -30.46 92.96
CA MET A 1 8.22 -30.35 91.80
C MET A 1 8.28 -28.97 91.11
N HIS A 2 8.55 -27.88 91.83
CA HIS A 2 8.57 -26.51 91.27
C HIS A 2 9.63 -26.23 90.17
N SER A 3 10.83 -26.82 90.24
CA SER A 3 11.90 -26.59 89.24
C SER A 3 11.58 -27.15 87.84
N ARG A 4 10.88 -28.29 87.75
CA ARG A 4 10.48 -28.88 86.44
C ARG A 4 9.37 -28.08 85.75
N LEU A 5 8.49 -27.43 86.53
CA LEU A 5 7.42 -26.56 86.04
C LEU A 5 7.97 -25.23 85.49
N LEU A 6 8.93 -24.61 86.19
CA LEU A 6 9.61 -23.40 85.72
C LEU A 6 10.39 -23.65 84.42
N LEU A 7 11.12 -24.76 84.32
CA LEU A 7 11.85 -25.11 83.11
C LEU A 7 10.91 -25.36 81.92
N ALA A 8 9.78 -26.04 82.14
CA ALA A 8 8.76 -26.27 81.11
C ALA A 8 8.08 -24.97 80.65
N MET A 9 7.81 -24.03 81.58
CA MET A 9 7.25 -22.72 81.24
C MET A 9 8.23 -21.85 80.44
N LEU A 10 9.52 -21.85 80.79
CA LEU A 10 10.56 -21.15 80.02
C LEU A 10 10.73 -21.73 78.62
N PHE A 11 10.69 -23.05 78.48
CA PHE A 11 10.77 -23.72 77.18
C PHE A 11 9.55 -23.42 76.31
N ALA A 12 8.35 -23.42 76.90
CA ALA A 12 7.11 -23.06 76.21
C ALA A 12 7.09 -21.58 75.78
N ALA A 13 7.56 -20.65 76.63
CA ALA A 13 7.67 -19.24 76.29
C ALA A 13 8.68 -18.99 75.14
N SER A 14 9.83 -19.69 75.16
CA SER A 14 10.83 -19.63 74.09
C SER A 14 10.27 -20.17 72.76
N ALA A 15 9.58 -21.32 72.79
CA ALA A 15 8.94 -21.90 71.61
C ALA A 15 7.83 -21.00 71.03
N ALA A 16 7.00 -20.38 71.89
CA ALA A 16 5.98 -19.43 71.46
C ALA A 16 6.59 -18.19 70.80
N THR A 17 7.70 -17.67 71.35
CA THR A 17 8.42 -16.53 70.79
C THR A 17 9.06 -16.87 69.44
N ALA A 18 9.61 -18.08 69.28
CA ALA A 18 10.17 -18.56 68.02
C ALA A 18 9.08 -18.76 66.94
N ALA A 19 7.92 -19.30 67.32
CA ALA A 19 6.79 -19.47 66.41
C ALA A 19 6.19 -18.11 65.97
N ALA A 20 6.08 -17.15 66.89
CA ALA A 20 5.68 -15.78 66.57
C ALA A 20 6.71 -15.09 65.64
N GLY A 21 8.01 -15.30 65.87
CA GLY A 21 9.06 -14.79 64.98
C GLY A 21 9.00 -15.40 63.57
N ALA A 22 8.77 -16.71 63.47
CA ALA A 22 8.67 -17.41 62.19
C ALA A 22 7.44 -16.99 61.37
N THR A 23 6.30 -16.80 62.04
CA THR A 23 5.07 -16.31 61.38
C THR A 23 5.25 -14.89 60.85
N VAL A 24 5.79 -13.97 61.66
CA VAL A 24 6.10 -12.60 61.21
C VAL A 24 7.08 -12.60 60.05
N LEU A 25 8.15 -13.41 60.11
CA LEU A 25 9.12 -13.50 59.01
C LEU A 25 8.49 -14.06 57.72
N SER A 26 7.61 -15.05 57.83
CA SER A 26 6.89 -15.60 56.68
C SER A 26 5.94 -14.58 56.05
N ASP A 27 5.29 -13.75 56.87
CA ASP A 27 4.35 -12.72 56.42
C ASP A 27 5.09 -11.58 55.72
N LEU A 28 6.22 -11.14 56.29
CA LEU A 28 7.12 -10.17 55.65
C LEU A 28 7.68 -10.68 54.31
N ASN A 29 8.02 -11.97 54.23
CA ASN A 29 8.51 -12.57 52.99
C ASN A 29 7.41 -12.66 51.92
N HIS A 30 6.17 -12.99 52.31
CA HIS A 30 5.02 -13.01 51.40
C HIS A 30 4.66 -11.62 50.85
N GLU A 31 4.65 -10.60 51.70
CA GLU A 31 4.45 -9.20 51.29
C GLU A 31 5.55 -8.75 50.31
N HIS A 32 6.81 -9.10 50.58
CA HIS A 32 7.93 -8.78 49.70
C HIS A 32 7.82 -9.45 48.34
N GLU A 33 7.55 -10.77 48.29
CA GLU A 33 7.38 -11.53 47.05
C GLU A 33 6.18 -11.01 46.23
N SER A 34 5.07 -10.66 46.88
CA SER A 34 3.90 -10.06 46.23
C SER A 34 4.22 -8.70 45.58
N ALA A 35 4.96 -7.85 46.30
CA ALA A 35 5.41 -6.56 45.78
C ALA A 35 6.38 -6.73 44.59
N LEU A 36 7.32 -7.70 44.67
CA LEU A 36 8.21 -8.03 43.57
C LEU A 36 7.45 -8.56 42.35
N HIS A 37 6.49 -9.46 42.54
CA HIS A 37 5.67 -10.02 41.46
C HIS A 37 4.80 -8.95 40.78
N LYS A 38 4.21 -8.05 41.57
CA LYS A 38 3.44 -6.92 41.04
C LYS A 38 4.33 -6.00 40.21
N ARG A 39 5.53 -5.69 40.70
CA ARG A 39 6.51 -4.86 39.97
C ARG A 39 6.98 -5.53 38.68
N SER A 40 7.27 -6.84 38.69
CA SER A 40 7.68 -7.57 37.49
C SER A 40 6.54 -7.65 36.46
N PHE A 41 5.32 -7.91 36.91
CA PHE A 41 4.14 -7.94 36.05
C PHE A 41 3.91 -6.61 35.32
N PHE A 42 3.97 -5.48 36.03
CA PHE A 42 3.86 -4.16 35.39
C PHE A 42 5.02 -3.87 34.43
N ALA A 43 6.24 -4.21 34.83
CA ALA A 43 7.42 -4.03 33.99
C ALA A 43 7.33 -4.85 32.68
N ASP A 44 6.77 -6.06 32.75
CA ASP A 44 6.59 -6.92 31.58
C ASP A 44 5.45 -6.42 30.69
N GLY A 45 4.34 -5.96 31.27
CA GLY A 45 3.26 -5.31 30.53
C GLY A 45 3.73 -4.07 29.75
N GLU A 46 4.48 -3.18 30.41
CA GLU A 46 5.04 -1.98 29.77
C GLU A 46 6.01 -2.36 28.63
N LYS A 47 6.92 -3.32 28.85
CA LYS A 47 7.84 -3.80 27.82
C LYS A 47 7.09 -4.38 26.61
N ILE A 48 6.02 -5.14 26.85
CA ILE A 48 5.19 -5.72 25.78
C ILE A 48 4.54 -4.60 24.96
N PHE A 49 3.93 -3.62 25.61
CA PHE A 49 3.34 -2.45 24.95
C PHE A 49 4.36 -1.70 24.09
N LEU A 50 5.54 -1.39 24.66
CA LEU A 50 6.61 -0.69 23.94
C LEU A 50 7.09 -1.48 22.70
N ARG A 51 7.21 -2.81 22.82
CA ARG A 51 7.58 -3.69 21.69
C ARG A 51 6.52 -3.68 20.60
N LYS A 52 5.24 -3.86 20.95
CA LYS A 52 4.11 -3.81 19.99
C LYS A 52 4.09 -2.47 19.25
N ARG A 53 4.18 -1.36 20.00
CA ARG A 53 4.20 0.01 19.46
C ARG A 53 5.36 0.24 18.50
N ASN A 54 6.57 -0.13 18.91
CA ASN A 54 7.76 0.05 18.07
C ASN A 54 7.69 -0.84 16.82
N ALA A 55 7.16 -2.07 16.93
CA ALA A 55 6.95 -2.95 15.79
C ALA A 55 5.90 -2.38 14.82
N HIS A 56 4.75 -1.90 15.33
CA HIS A 56 3.73 -1.22 14.52
C HIS A 56 4.33 -0.04 13.76
N ALA A 57 5.02 0.87 14.47
CA ALA A 57 5.64 2.04 13.86
C ALA A 57 6.64 1.64 12.77
N CYS A 58 7.60 0.76 13.09
CA CYS A 58 8.63 0.31 12.15
C CYS A 58 8.03 -0.33 10.88
N ILE A 59 7.07 -1.25 11.04
CA ILE A 59 6.44 -1.93 9.92
C ILE A 59 5.69 -0.92 9.04
N MET A 60 4.86 -0.06 9.63
CA MET A 60 4.04 0.90 8.89
C MET A 60 4.89 1.96 8.19
N SER A 61 5.98 2.39 8.81
CA SER A 61 7.01 3.24 8.23
C SER A 61 7.63 2.64 6.97
N ILE A 62 8.12 1.40 7.06
CA ILE A 62 8.69 0.71 5.89
C ILE A 62 7.66 0.58 4.76
N VAL A 63 6.41 0.26 5.10
CA VAL A 63 5.32 0.13 4.13
C VAL A 63 5.05 1.45 3.40
N PHE A 64 4.77 2.54 4.13
CA PHE A 64 4.26 3.78 3.54
C PHE A 64 5.35 4.74 3.04
N ILE A 65 6.56 4.67 3.59
CA ILE A 65 7.67 5.54 3.17
C ILE A 65 8.51 4.85 2.10
N VAL A 66 8.65 3.52 2.17
CA VAL A 66 9.56 2.79 1.28
C VAL A 66 8.79 1.94 0.27
N LEU A 67 8.08 0.89 0.70
CA LEU A 67 7.55 -0.12 -0.21
C LEU A 67 6.49 0.42 -1.18
N PHE A 68 5.47 1.14 -0.71
CA PHE A 68 4.43 1.66 -1.59
C PHE A 68 4.93 2.74 -2.55
N PRO A 69 5.74 3.74 -2.12
CA PRO A 69 6.38 4.66 -3.04
C PRO A 69 7.29 3.96 -4.06
N LEU A 70 8.11 2.98 -3.63
CA LEU A 70 8.93 2.18 -4.56
C LEU A 70 8.08 1.40 -5.57
N GLY A 71 6.98 0.81 -5.11
CA GLY A 71 6.01 0.14 -5.97
C GLY A 71 5.42 1.10 -7.01
N ALA A 72 5.10 2.34 -6.64
CA ALA A 72 4.62 3.35 -7.57
C ALA A 72 5.72 3.79 -8.56
N ILE A 73 6.94 4.02 -8.08
CA ILE A 73 8.11 4.43 -8.88
C ILE A 73 8.49 3.34 -9.89
N SER A 74 8.38 2.07 -9.53
CA SER A 74 8.75 0.95 -10.41
C SER A 74 8.06 1.01 -11.77
N MET A 75 6.83 1.54 -11.85
CA MET A 75 6.08 1.69 -13.09
C MET A 75 6.64 2.75 -14.06
N HIS A 76 7.59 3.57 -13.61
CA HIS A 76 8.28 4.58 -14.42
C HIS A 76 9.65 4.09 -14.93
N LEU A 77 10.08 2.89 -14.54
CA LEU A 77 11.39 2.37 -14.92
C LEU A 77 11.37 1.91 -16.39
N PRO A 78 12.23 2.47 -17.27
CA PRO A 78 12.24 2.16 -18.69
C PRO A 78 12.97 0.83 -18.96
N LEU A 79 12.46 -0.27 -18.41
CA LEU A 79 13.02 -1.60 -18.66
C LEU A 79 12.38 -2.20 -19.92
N HIS A 80 13.09 -2.11 -21.04
CA HIS A 80 12.67 -2.71 -22.29
C HIS A 80 12.73 -4.24 -22.17
N GLY A 81 11.66 -4.96 -22.55
CA GLY A 81 11.60 -6.42 -22.53
C GLY A 81 11.14 -7.08 -21.22
N VAL A 82 11.04 -6.34 -20.11
CA VAL A 82 10.55 -6.87 -18.82
C VAL A 82 9.11 -6.43 -18.57
N ARG A 83 8.24 -7.37 -18.14
CA ARG A 83 6.88 -7.04 -17.66
C ARG A 83 6.96 -6.44 -16.25
N VAL A 84 7.40 -5.19 -16.15
CA VAL A 84 7.60 -4.42 -14.90
C VAL A 84 6.42 -4.57 -13.93
N THR A 85 5.19 -4.45 -14.43
CA THR A 85 3.98 -4.56 -13.60
C THR A 85 3.88 -5.89 -12.85
N THR A 86 4.16 -7.02 -13.51
CA THR A 86 4.00 -8.35 -12.89
C THR A 86 5.27 -8.83 -12.18
N ARG A 87 6.45 -8.37 -12.61
CA ARG A 87 7.75 -8.85 -12.11
C ARG A 87 8.34 -7.99 -11.00
N ILE A 88 7.98 -6.71 -10.92
CA ILE A 88 8.57 -5.76 -9.97
C ILE A 88 7.48 -5.14 -9.12
N HIS A 89 6.50 -4.50 -9.75
CA HIS A 89 5.43 -3.80 -9.02
C HIS A 89 4.61 -4.79 -8.18
N LEU A 90 4.09 -5.87 -8.77
CA LEU A 90 3.24 -6.83 -8.05
C LEU A 90 3.93 -7.45 -6.82
N PRO A 91 5.17 -7.98 -6.88
CA PRO A 91 5.85 -8.51 -5.70
C PRO A 91 6.03 -7.47 -4.58
N ILE A 92 6.46 -6.24 -4.92
CA ILE A 92 6.62 -5.16 -3.94
C ILE A 92 5.28 -4.82 -3.29
N GLN A 93 4.20 -4.78 -4.07
CA GLN A 93 2.86 -4.50 -3.54
C GLN A 93 2.34 -5.62 -2.65
N ILE A 94 2.56 -6.90 -3.00
CA ILE A 94 2.16 -8.03 -2.16
C ILE A 94 2.92 -8.00 -0.84
N LEU A 95 4.25 -7.79 -0.87
CA LEU A 95 5.05 -7.68 0.34
C LEU A 95 4.58 -6.52 1.23
N GLY A 96 4.39 -5.34 0.63
CA GLY A 96 3.88 -4.16 1.34
C GLY A 96 2.49 -4.39 1.94
N LEU A 97 1.59 -5.05 1.21
CA LEU A 97 0.24 -5.37 1.66
C LEU A 97 0.25 -6.32 2.86
N VAL A 98 1.03 -7.40 2.81
CA VAL A 98 1.14 -8.37 3.92
C VAL A 98 1.70 -7.69 5.17
N MET A 99 2.77 -6.92 5.01
CA MET A 99 3.34 -6.14 6.12
C MET A 99 2.34 -5.11 6.67
N MET A 100 1.61 -4.40 5.81
CA MET A 100 0.60 -3.43 6.21
C MET A 100 -0.52 -4.06 7.03
N ILE A 101 -0.98 -5.26 6.65
CA ILE A 101 -2.01 -5.99 7.40
C ILE A 101 -1.49 -6.35 8.80
N GLY A 102 -0.25 -6.84 8.91
CA GLY A 102 0.39 -7.11 10.20
C GLY A 102 0.56 -5.86 11.06
N GLY A 103 1.05 -4.76 10.47
CA GLY A 103 1.18 -3.47 11.14
C GLY A 103 -0.16 -2.92 11.61
N MET A 104 -1.19 -2.95 10.76
CA MET A 104 -2.56 -2.57 11.12
C MET A 104 -3.10 -3.43 12.26
N GLY A 105 -2.88 -4.75 12.23
CA GLY A 105 -3.28 -5.67 13.30
C GLY A 105 -2.67 -5.28 14.65
N LEU A 106 -1.36 -5.02 14.70
CA LEU A 106 -0.69 -4.52 15.90
C LEU A 106 -1.26 -3.18 16.37
N GLY A 107 -1.56 -2.26 15.45
CA GLY A 107 -2.15 -0.96 15.78
C GLY A 107 -3.56 -1.08 16.38
N ILE A 108 -4.37 -1.99 15.86
CA ILE A 108 -5.70 -2.31 16.40
C ILE A 108 -5.59 -2.93 17.79
N ASP A 109 -4.66 -3.86 17.98
CA ASP A 109 -4.41 -4.50 19.28
C ASP A 109 -4.03 -3.45 20.34
N ILE A 110 -3.07 -2.57 20.04
CA ILE A 110 -2.67 -1.48 20.92
C ILE A 110 -3.85 -0.54 21.23
N ALA A 111 -4.59 -0.13 20.21
CA ALA A 111 -5.70 0.80 20.37
C ALA A 111 -6.88 0.21 21.16
N ARG A 112 -7.12 -1.11 21.07
CA ARG A 112 -8.21 -1.81 21.78
C ARG A 112 -7.80 -2.24 23.18
N VAL A 113 -6.68 -2.94 23.30
CA VAL A 113 -6.28 -3.65 24.52
C VAL A 113 -5.50 -2.73 25.44
N ASP A 114 -4.50 -2.01 24.91
CA ASP A 114 -3.57 -1.26 25.74
C ASP A 114 -4.06 0.17 26.03
N LEU A 115 -4.74 0.81 25.06
CA LEU A 115 -5.12 2.23 25.15
C LEU A 115 -6.63 2.48 25.26
N ASN A 116 -7.47 1.45 25.08
CA ASN A 116 -8.94 1.55 25.16
C ASN A 116 -9.56 2.68 24.33
N PHE A 117 -8.98 3.02 23.17
CA PHE A 117 -9.44 4.10 22.29
C PHE A 117 -10.82 3.86 21.67
N PHE A 118 -11.33 2.63 21.72
CA PHE A 118 -12.65 2.27 21.22
C PHE A 118 -13.71 2.16 22.32
N ALA A 119 -13.38 2.50 23.57
CA ALA A 119 -14.34 2.47 24.66
C ALA A 119 -15.44 3.53 24.48
N LYS A 120 -16.63 3.24 25.00
CA LYS A 120 -17.78 4.15 24.93
C LYS A 120 -17.47 5.45 25.67
N GLY A 121 -17.49 6.58 24.96
CA GLY A 121 -17.15 7.91 25.50
C GLY A 121 -15.69 8.34 25.32
N ALA A 122 -14.82 7.47 24.78
CA ALA A 122 -13.45 7.84 24.45
C ALA A 122 -13.39 8.65 23.13
N THR A 123 -12.55 9.69 23.09
CA THR A 123 -12.27 10.43 21.85
C THR A 123 -11.31 9.62 20.98
N ILE A 124 -11.80 9.13 19.83
CA ILE A 124 -10.98 8.40 18.87
C ILE A 124 -9.94 9.37 18.27
N LYS A 125 -8.67 8.97 18.32
CA LYS A 125 -7.55 9.77 17.81
C LYS A 125 -7.56 9.79 16.28
N GLY A 126 -7.25 10.94 15.68
CA GLY A 126 -7.20 11.11 14.22
C GLY A 126 -6.27 10.11 13.52
N HIS A 127 -5.14 9.77 14.12
CA HIS A 127 -4.22 8.71 13.64
C HIS A 127 -4.92 7.35 13.46
N VAL A 128 -5.79 6.96 14.39
CA VAL A 128 -6.51 5.69 14.33
C VAL A 128 -7.53 5.71 13.21
N VAL A 129 -8.31 6.80 13.09
CA VAL A 129 -9.34 6.93 12.05
C VAL A 129 -8.73 6.95 10.66
N ILE A 130 -7.75 7.83 10.42
CA ILE A 130 -7.11 7.97 9.11
C ILE A 130 -6.34 6.70 8.76
N GLY A 131 -5.62 6.13 9.72
CA GLY A 131 -4.91 4.87 9.56
C GLY A 131 -5.85 3.75 9.10
N LEU A 132 -6.93 3.49 9.83
CA LEU A 132 -7.89 2.43 9.51
C LEU A 132 -8.58 2.64 8.16
N LEU A 133 -9.02 3.86 7.85
CA LEU A 133 -9.64 4.17 6.57
C LEU A 133 -8.67 3.93 5.41
N THR A 134 -7.44 4.43 5.54
CA THR A 134 -6.42 4.32 4.49
C THR A 134 -6.01 2.86 4.27
N THR A 135 -5.70 2.12 5.33
CA THR A 135 -5.28 0.72 5.22
C THR A 135 -6.41 -0.17 4.72
N SER A 136 -7.64 0.02 5.21
CA SER A 136 -8.80 -0.76 4.74
C SER A 136 -9.08 -0.51 3.26
N ALA A 137 -8.98 0.76 2.81
CA ALA A 137 -9.15 1.09 1.41
C ALA A 137 -8.05 0.46 0.53
N LEU A 138 -6.80 0.45 1.01
CA LEU A 138 -5.69 -0.21 0.34
C LEU A 138 -5.82 -1.74 0.33
N ILE A 139 -6.39 -2.37 1.36
CA ILE A 139 -6.57 -3.83 1.40
C ILE A 139 -7.66 -4.27 0.41
N LEU A 140 -8.78 -3.55 0.35
CA LEU A 140 -9.94 -3.97 -0.42
C LEU A 140 -9.89 -3.47 -1.86
N PHE A 141 -9.69 -2.16 -2.06
CA PHE A 141 -9.90 -1.54 -3.37
C PHE A 141 -8.66 -1.62 -4.27
N GLN A 142 -7.46 -1.48 -3.72
CA GLN A 142 -6.24 -1.46 -4.56
C GLN A 142 -6.00 -2.78 -5.30
N PRO A 143 -5.99 -3.96 -4.64
CA PRO A 143 -5.79 -5.24 -5.32
C PRO A 143 -6.92 -5.55 -6.30
N ALA A 144 -8.16 -5.28 -5.91
CA ALA A 144 -9.33 -5.49 -6.75
C ALA A 144 -9.22 -4.71 -8.06
N MET A 145 -8.92 -3.42 -8.00
CA MET A 145 -8.80 -2.59 -9.20
C MET A 145 -7.54 -2.88 -10.01
N GLY A 146 -6.43 -3.26 -9.37
CA GLY A 146 -5.23 -3.73 -10.05
C GLY A 146 -5.54 -4.98 -10.89
N LEU A 147 -6.26 -5.94 -10.31
CA LEU A 147 -6.67 -7.18 -11.00
C LEU A 147 -7.67 -6.91 -12.13
N LEU A 148 -8.69 -6.08 -11.88
CA LEU A 148 -9.68 -5.71 -12.89
C LEU A 148 -9.03 -4.99 -14.08
N GLN A 149 -8.11 -4.06 -13.81
CA GLN A 149 -7.36 -3.38 -14.86
C GLN A 149 -6.45 -4.36 -15.62
N HIS A 150 -5.77 -5.27 -14.93
CA HIS A 150 -4.92 -6.27 -15.59
C HIS A 150 -5.74 -7.17 -16.53
N ARG A 151 -6.91 -7.64 -16.08
CA ARG A 151 -7.86 -8.42 -16.91
C ARG A 151 -8.37 -7.60 -18.10
N HIS A 152 -8.72 -6.33 -17.89
CA HIS A 152 -9.18 -5.44 -18.95
C HIS A 152 -8.08 -5.19 -20.00
N PHE A 153 -6.84 -4.95 -19.56
CA PHE A 153 -5.70 -4.74 -20.44
C PHE A 153 -5.39 -5.99 -21.28
N LYS A 154 -5.46 -7.20 -20.71
CA LYS A 154 -5.30 -8.45 -21.47
C LYS A 154 -6.33 -8.62 -22.59
N ARG A 155 -7.56 -8.13 -22.39
CA ARG A 155 -8.65 -8.25 -23.38
C ARG A 155 -8.62 -7.17 -24.45
N THR A 156 -8.29 -5.93 -24.07
CA THR A 156 -8.47 -4.75 -24.94
C THR A 156 -7.16 -4.12 -25.40
N GLY A 157 -6.03 -4.45 -24.77
CA GLY A 157 -4.75 -3.78 -24.98
C GLY A 157 -4.71 -2.32 -24.49
N LYS A 158 -5.77 -1.82 -23.85
CA LYS A 158 -5.94 -0.40 -23.49
C LYS A 158 -6.05 -0.20 -21.97
N LYS A 159 -5.72 1.01 -21.52
CA LYS A 159 -5.94 1.45 -20.13
C LYS A 159 -7.41 1.79 -19.96
N GLY A 160 -8.09 1.12 -19.04
CA GLY A 160 -9.49 1.39 -18.71
C GLY A 160 -9.62 2.36 -17.54
N VAL A 161 -10.86 2.65 -17.14
CA VAL A 161 -11.18 3.51 -15.99
C VAL A 161 -10.54 2.99 -14.70
N PHE A 162 -10.52 1.67 -14.51
CA PHE A 162 -9.89 1.02 -13.35
C PHE A 162 -8.41 1.38 -13.18
N ALA A 163 -7.66 1.60 -14.27
CA ALA A 163 -6.26 2.06 -14.17
C ALA A 163 -6.15 3.44 -13.52
N TYR A 164 -7.05 4.35 -13.87
CA TYR A 164 -7.04 5.73 -13.36
C TYR A 164 -7.43 5.77 -11.89
N ILE A 165 -8.50 5.06 -11.52
CA ILE A 165 -8.92 5.00 -10.12
C ILE A 165 -7.83 4.32 -9.29
N HIS A 166 -7.22 3.22 -9.76
CA HIS A 166 -6.17 2.50 -9.03
C HIS A 166 -4.97 3.42 -8.77
N ARG A 167 -4.55 4.15 -9.80
CA ARG A 167 -3.46 5.12 -9.73
C ARG A 167 -3.75 6.26 -8.74
N TRP A 168 -4.92 6.88 -8.81
CA TRP A 168 -5.25 8.03 -7.95
C TRP A 168 -5.49 7.61 -6.50
N THR A 169 -6.22 6.52 -6.27
CA THR A 169 -6.40 5.99 -4.92
C THR A 169 -5.05 5.64 -4.29
N GLY A 170 -4.09 5.11 -5.05
CA GLY A 170 -2.75 4.79 -4.53
C GLY A 170 -1.96 6.04 -4.14
N ARG A 171 -2.04 7.09 -4.97
CA ARG A 171 -1.41 8.41 -4.70
C ARG A 171 -1.97 9.05 -3.45
N VAL A 172 -3.29 9.11 -3.32
CA VAL A 172 -3.97 9.66 -2.14
C VAL A 172 -3.59 8.87 -0.90
N ALA A 173 -3.57 7.54 -0.98
CA ALA A 173 -3.24 6.68 0.16
C ALA A 173 -1.78 6.84 0.63
N ILE A 174 -0.82 7.04 -0.27
CA ILE A 174 0.57 7.35 0.12
C ILE A 174 0.63 8.66 0.90
N CYS A 175 -0.01 9.72 0.41
CA CYS A 175 -0.06 11.01 1.10
C CYS A 175 -0.74 10.90 2.47
N LEU A 176 -1.88 10.20 2.55
CA LEU A 176 -2.57 9.94 3.81
C LEU A 176 -1.69 9.13 4.77
N GLY A 177 -0.91 8.17 4.27
CA GLY A 177 0.06 7.42 5.05
C GLY A 177 1.10 8.32 5.73
N TRP A 178 1.69 9.27 4.99
CA TRP A 178 2.68 10.21 5.55
C TRP A 178 2.08 11.17 6.58
N ILE A 179 0.88 11.69 6.31
CA ILE A 179 0.13 12.49 7.29
C ILE A 179 -0.14 11.64 8.54
N ASN A 180 -0.54 10.38 8.35
CA ASN A 180 -0.84 9.46 9.44
C ASN A 180 0.39 9.10 10.26
N THR A 181 1.57 8.98 9.65
CA THR A 181 2.86 8.84 10.34
C THR A 181 3.09 10.03 11.28
N GLY A 182 2.87 11.25 10.79
CA GLY A 182 2.99 12.46 11.62
C GLY A 182 2.02 12.49 12.81
N LEU A 183 0.76 12.12 12.58
CA LEU A 183 -0.23 12.00 13.64
C LEU A 183 0.13 10.90 14.66
N GLY A 184 0.77 9.82 14.22
CA GLY A 184 1.23 8.74 15.10
C GLY A 184 2.28 9.22 16.09
N PHE A 185 3.25 10.02 15.63
CA PHE A 185 4.26 10.62 16.50
C PHE A 185 3.66 11.57 17.54
N GLN A 186 2.56 12.26 17.22
CA GLN A 186 1.87 13.13 18.19
C GLN A 186 1.20 12.35 19.33
N LEU A 187 0.94 11.06 19.16
CA LEU A 187 0.37 10.21 20.22
C LEU A 187 1.40 9.69 21.22
N VAL A 188 2.69 9.82 20.91
CA VAL A 188 3.77 9.28 21.74
C VAL A 188 4.52 10.43 22.41
N PRO A 189 4.71 10.39 23.74
CA PRO A 189 5.52 11.39 24.42
C PRO A 189 6.97 11.34 23.92
N ILE A 190 7.57 12.53 23.76
CA ILE A 190 8.91 12.73 23.16
C ILE A 190 10.00 11.95 23.90
N SER A 191 9.84 11.66 25.18
CA SER A 191 10.79 10.86 25.97
C SER A 191 10.87 9.39 25.57
N LEU A 192 9.85 8.84 24.91
CA LEU A 192 9.80 7.42 24.54
C LEU A 192 10.28 7.12 23.12
N VAL A 193 10.58 8.16 22.33
CA VAL A 193 11.08 8.05 20.96
C VAL A 193 12.37 8.85 20.85
N SER A 194 13.46 8.22 20.43
CA SER A 194 14.71 8.95 20.24
C SER A 194 14.54 10.00 19.13
N THR A 195 14.96 11.24 19.41
CA THR A 195 14.93 12.34 18.44
C THR A 195 15.61 11.97 17.13
N SER A 196 16.71 11.21 17.20
CA SER A 196 17.43 10.72 16.01
C SER A 196 16.61 9.77 15.14
N CYS A 197 15.74 8.94 15.73
CA CYS A 197 14.85 8.06 14.98
C CYS A 197 13.81 8.90 14.21
N LEU A 198 13.20 9.86 14.90
CA LEU A 198 12.23 10.79 14.32
C LEU A 198 12.85 11.59 13.17
N VAL A 199 14.02 12.19 13.38
CA VAL A 199 14.71 12.98 12.35
C VAL A 199 15.02 12.12 11.13
N ARG A 200 15.60 10.93 11.32
CA ARG A 200 15.91 10.02 10.21
C ARG A 200 14.67 9.64 9.40
N GLU A 201 13.56 9.36 10.08
CA GLU A 201 12.29 9.00 9.47
C GLU A 201 11.79 10.11 8.53
N TYR A 202 11.72 11.35 9.03
CA TYR A 202 11.27 12.49 8.23
C TYR A 202 12.24 12.86 7.11
N VAL A 203 13.56 12.68 7.31
CA VAL A 203 14.55 12.89 6.24
C VAL A 203 14.35 11.89 5.11
N ILE A 204 14.18 10.60 5.43
CA ILE A 204 13.93 9.56 4.41
C ILE A 204 12.61 9.85 3.69
N MET A 205 11.55 10.18 4.43
CA MET A 205 10.25 10.57 3.86
C MET A 205 10.38 11.78 2.94
N GLY A 206 11.16 12.79 3.32
CA GLY A 206 11.40 13.98 2.51
C GLY A 206 12.11 13.66 1.20
N ILE A 207 13.20 12.88 1.26
CA ILE A 207 13.99 12.50 0.07
C ILE A 207 13.16 11.62 -0.88
N LEU A 208 12.58 10.53 -0.37
CA LEU A 208 11.76 9.61 -1.18
C LEU A 208 10.49 10.30 -1.69
N GLY A 209 9.88 11.15 -0.86
CA GLY A 209 8.72 11.93 -1.22
C GLY A 209 9.00 12.93 -2.33
N ALA A 210 10.12 13.66 -2.24
CA ALA A 210 10.56 14.58 -3.30
C ALA A 210 10.82 13.83 -4.61
N ALA A 211 11.53 12.70 -4.57
CA ALA A 211 11.76 11.86 -5.74
C ALA A 211 10.45 11.36 -6.37
N TRP A 212 9.50 10.93 -5.54
CA TRP A 212 8.19 10.47 -6.00
C TRP A 212 7.37 11.60 -6.62
N PHE A 213 7.27 12.77 -5.98
CA PHE A 213 6.56 13.93 -6.53
C PHE A 213 7.19 14.42 -7.83
N PHE A 214 8.51 14.42 -7.91
CA PHE A 214 9.23 14.74 -9.15
C PHE A 214 8.84 13.78 -10.28
N LEU A 215 8.84 12.47 -10.04
CA LEU A 215 8.46 11.47 -11.04
C LEU A 215 6.98 11.57 -11.46
N VAL A 216 6.12 11.85 -10.49
CA VAL A 216 4.69 12.12 -10.73
C VAL A 216 4.50 13.34 -11.64
N TRP A 217 5.19 14.43 -11.32
CA TRP A 217 5.15 15.66 -12.10
C TRP A 217 5.74 15.44 -13.49
N TRP A 218 6.86 14.73 -13.59
CA TRP A 218 7.51 14.37 -14.85
C TRP A 218 6.63 13.53 -15.77
N ASP A 219 5.88 12.55 -15.23
CA ASP A 219 4.87 11.80 -16.01
C ASP A 219 3.79 12.74 -16.55
N GLY A 220 3.29 13.66 -15.72
CA GLY A 220 2.33 14.68 -16.16
C GLY A 220 2.87 15.57 -17.28
N TYR A 221 4.10 16.07 -17.09
CA TYR A 221 4.81 16.92 -18.05
C TYR A 221 5.00 16.22 -19.40
N ARG A 222 5.57 15.01 -19.41
CA ARG A 222 5.79 14.22 -20.65
C ARG A 222 4.49 13.97 -21.41
N ASN A 223 3.40 13.64 -20.70
CA ASN A 223 2.11 13.37 -21.32
C ASN A 223 1.48 14.63 -21.94
N HIS A 224 1.72 15.81 -21.37
CA HIS A 224 1.24 17.07 -21.93
C HIS A 224 2.03 17.49 -23.18
N PHE A 225 3.36 17.38 -23.15
CA PHE A 225 4.21 17.68 -24.32
C PHE A 225 3.95 16.72 -25.49
N ALA A 226 3.85 15.42 -25.23
CA ALA A 226 3.53 14.44 -26.28
C ALA A 226 2.16 14.69 -26.94
N LYS A 227 1.18 15.27 -26.22
CA LYS A 227 -0.10 15.69 -26.79
C LYS A 227 0.05 16.95 -27.64
N LYS A 228 0.86 17.93 -27.21
CA LYS A 228 1.18 19.13 -27.99
C LYS A 228 1.86 18.76 -29.31
N ASP A 229 2.80 17.82 -29.30
CA ASP A 229 3.49 17.36 -30.51
C ASP A 229 2.52 16.70 -31.49
N LYS A 230 1.59 15.86 -31.00
CA LYS A 230 0.55 15.25 -31.84
C LYS A 230 -0.41 16.29 -32.42
N LEU A 231 -0.89 17.23 -31.61
CA LEU A 231 -1.75 18.32 -32.09
C LEU A 231 -1.00 19.25 -33.05
N GLY A 232 0.30 19.47 -32.84
CA GLY A 232 1.20 20.18 -33.75
C GLY A 232 1.35 19.45 -35.08
N ALA A 233 1.54 18.13 -35.07
CA ALA A 233 1.60 17.32 -36.28
C ALA A 233 0.28 17.32 -37.06
N TYR A 234 -0.88 17.22 -36.38
CA TYR A 234 -2.19 17.39 -37.02
C TYR A 234 -2.37 18.81 -37.59
N ARG A 235 -1.92 19.85 -36.88
CA ARG A 235 -2.00 21.24 -37.35
C ARG A 235 -1.10 21.49 -38.57
N LEU A 236 0.12 20.94 -38.58
CA LEU A 236 1.03 21.02 -39.73
C LEU A 236 0.49 20.25 -40.95
N GLY A 237 -0.10 19.06 -40.72
CA GLY A 237 -0.78 18.30 -41.78
C GLY A 237 -2.06 18.97 -42.32
N TRP A 238 -2.77 19.74 -41.48
CA TRP A 238 -3.94 20.52 -41.88
C TRP A 238 -3.56 21.77 -42.69
N ASN A 239 -2.50 22.48 -42.28
CA ASN A 239 -1.99 23.65 -43.00
C ASN A 239 -1.22 23.27 -44.28
N GLY A 240 -0.72 22.04 -44.38
CA GLY A 240 0.02 21.52 -45.55
C GLY A 240 -0.85 21.09 -46.74
N GLY A 241 -2.18 21.20 -46.65
CA GLY A 241 -3.10 20.79 -47.71
C GLY A 241 -3.18 19.27 -47.84
N ILE A 242 -4.29 18.69 -47.36
CA ILE A 242 -4.58 17.27 -47.58
C ILE A 242 -4.96 17.08 -49.05
N VAL A 243 -4.02 16.64 -49.88
CA VAL A 243 -4.34 16.02 -51.18
C VAL A 243 -4.86 14.63 -50.89
N LEU A 244 -6.19 14.46 -50.96
CA LEU A 244 -6.81 13.14 -50.95
C LEU A 244 -6.55 12.45 -52.30
N THR A 245 -5.38 11.84 -52.45
CA THR A 245 -5.16 10.88 -53.54
C THR A 245 -5.99 9.64 -53.22
N ARG A 246 -7.17 9.55 -53.82
CA ARG A 246 -8.01 8.34 -53.87
C ARG A 246 -7.13 7.18 -54.36
N PRO A 247 -7.06 6.03 -53.67
CA PRO A 247 -6.34 4.89 -54.19
C PRO A 247 -7.08 4.42 -55.45
N GLN A 248 -6.44 4.51 -56.62
CA GLN A 248 -6.87 3.73 -57.77
C GLN A 248 -6.57 2.27 -57.46
N SER A 249 -7.63 1.46 -57.41
CA SER A 249 -7.54 0.01 -57.39
C SER A 249 -6.96 -0.46 -58.72
N VAL A 250 -5.68 -0.81 -58.73
CA VAL A 250 -5.02 -1.56 -59.79
C VAL A 250 -4.65 -2.91 -59.21
N GLY A 251 -5.21 -3.99 -59.78
CA GLY A 251 -4.74 -5.34 -59.52
C GLY A 251 -5.80 -6.45 -59.60
N ASP A 252 -5.85 -7.07 -60.77
CA ASP A 252 -5.77 -8.53 -60.95
C ASP A 252 -7.04 -9.42 -60.82
N GLY A 253 -7.33 -10.12 -61.92
CA GLY A 253 -7.34 -11.58 -61.88
C GLY A 253 -8.57 -12.32 -61.36
N SER A 254 -9.32 -12.89 -62.30
CA SER A 254 -10.09 -14.13 -62.15
C SER A 254 -11.28 -14.11 -61.17
N THR A 255 -12.49 -14.05 -61.72
CA THR A 255 -13.66 -14.70 -61.13
C THR A 255 -14.58 -15.22 -62.23
N SER A 256 -14.43 -16.52 -62.49
CA SER A 256 -15.48 -17.53 -62.70
C SER A 256 -16.87 -17.05 -63.12
N ASP A 257 -17.24 -17.45 -64.34
CA ASP A 257 -18.52 -18.02 -64.76
C ASP A 257 -19.75 -17.75 -63.87
N VAL A 258 -20.56 -16.76 -64.28
CA VAL A 258 -22.02 -16.89 -64.19
C VAL A 258 -22.61 -16.49 -65.54
N LYS A 259 -22.87 -17.53 -66.34
CA LYS A 259 -23.70 -17.51 -67.53
C LYS A 259 -25.12 -17.08 -67.17
N LEU A 260 -25.55 -15.94 -67.67
CA LEU A 260 -26.98 -15.61 -67.84
C LEU A 260 -27.17 -15.15 -69.28
N GLU A 261 -27.58 -16.09 -70.13
CA GLU A 261 -28.20 -15.79 -71.42
C GLU A 261 -29.56 -15.16 -71.17
N HIS A 262 -29.83 -13.98 -71.72
CA HIS A 262 -31.10 -13.74 -72.40
C HIS A 262 -31.04 -12.56 -73.38
N SER A 263 -31.64 -12.82 -74.55
CA SER A 263 -32.26 -11.88 -75.48
C SER A 263 -31.41 -11.27 -76.60
N SER A 264 -31.42 -12.03 -77.70
CA SER A 264 -31.36 -11.64 -79.09
C SER A 264 -32.13 -10.35 -79.47
N SER A 265 -31.48 -9.45 -80.19
CA SER A 265 -31.87 -9.14 -81.58
C SER A 265 -30.83 -8.28 -82.33
N PRO A 266 -30.71 -8.45 -83.66
CA PRO A 266 -29.64 -7.87 -84.48
C PRO A 266 -30.10 -6.65 -85.27
N ARG A 267 -29.16 -5.78 -85.68
CA ARG A 267 -29.11 -5.04 -86.96
C ARG A 267 -27.87 -4.12 -86.95
N THR A 268 -26.81 -4.48 -87.66
CA THR A 268 -26.48 -4.11 -89.06
C THR A 268 -26.17 -2.64 -89.28
N SER A 269 -25.07 -2.43 -90.02
CA SER A 269 -24.56 -1.22 -90.71
C SER A 269 -23.39 -0.58 -89.98
N ALA A 270 -22.24 -0.27 -90.57
CA ALA A 270 -21.75 -0.46 -91.92
C ALA A 270 -20.24 -0.10 -91.89
N THR A 271 -19.44 -0.89 -92.63
CA THR A 271 -18.42 -0.44 -93.60
C THR A 271 -17.27 0.49 -93.20
N THR A 272 -16.07 0.08 -93.69
CA THR A 272 -15.00 0.94 -94.24
C THR A 272 -14.05 1.55 -93.18
N ASP A 273 -12.73 1.57 -93.28
CA ASP A 273 -11.69 1.07 -94.20
C ASP A 273 -10.34 1.55 -93.61
N GLN A 274 -9.23 0.98 -94.08
CA GLN A 274 -7.82 1.43 -93.93
C GLN A 274 -7.19 1.22 -92.53
N ARG A 275 -6.16 0.38 -92.29
CA ARG A 275 -4.96 -0.05 -93.04
C ARG A 275 -4.10 1.12 -93.54
N HIS A 276 -3.05 1.46 -92.79
CA HIS A 276 -1.68 1.72 -93.28
C HIS A 276 -0.76 1.72 -92.03
N THR A 277 0.01 0.64 -91.87
CA THR A 277 1.50 0.59 -91.91
C THR A 277 2.18 1.17 -90.69
#